data_AF-A0A3S0PER9-F1
#
_entry.id   AF-A0A3S0PER9-F1
#
_cell.length_a   1.000
_cell.length_b   1.000
_cell.length_c   1.000
_cell.angle_alpha   90.00
_cell.angle_beta   90.00
_cell.angle_gamma   90.00
#
_symmetry.space_group_name_H-M   'P 1'
#
loop_
_entity.id
_entity.type
_entity.pdbx_description
1 polymer ?
#
loop_
_entity_poly.entity_id
_entity_poly.type
_entity_poly.pdbx_seq_one_letter_code
_entity_poly.pdbx_strand_id
1 'polypeptide(L)'
;MSSIIDFLERMGSEAQLRDASPEELELALSETEIEAPLRTAILNKDTSELQALLRLVPLFGIQATPDEEEEEDEDEDEDDNAGKPKPKGLQRNASELVTVTSE
;
A
#
# COMPACT_ATOMS: atom_id res chain seq x y z
N MET A 1 17.64 -13.48 -13.70
CA MET A 1 16.70 -12.52 -13.09
C MET A 1 15.29 -12.97 -13.43
N SER A 2 14.26 -12.43 -12.79
CA SER A 2 12.88 -12.90 -12.99
C SER A 2 12.32 -12.26 -14.27
N SER A 3 11.83 -13.06 -15.22
CA SER A 3 11.36 -12.58 -16.53
C SER A 3 10.30 -11.47 -16.43
N ILE A 4 9.45 -11.54 -15.40
CA ILE A 4 8.44 -10.52 -15.10
C ILE A 4 9.05 -9.20 -14.62
N ILE A 5 10.11 -9.23 -13.81
CA ILE A 5 10.77 -8.02 -13.29
C ILE A 5 11.47 -7.30 -14.45
N ASP A 6 12.22 -8.05 -15.27
CA ASP A 6 12.93 -7.51 -16.42
C ASP A 6 11.96 -6.85 -17.42
N PHE A 7 10.77 -7.44 -17.59
CA PHE A 7 9.73 -6.86 -18.44
C PHE A 7 9.11 -5.58 -17.85
N LEU A 8 8.79 -5.57 -16.54
CA LEU A 8 8.23 -4.39 -15.88
C LEU A 8 9.23 -3.23 -15.83
N GLU A 9 10.52 -3.53 -15.65
CA GLU A 9 11.60 -2.54 -15.73
C GLU A 9 11.69 -1.90 -17.13
N ARG A 10 11.66 -2.73 -18.18
CA ARG A 10 11.61 -2.25 -19.57
C ARG A 10 10.36 -1.43 -19.86
N MET A 11 9.20 -1.88 -19.40
CA MET A 11 7.93 -1.14 -19.54
C MET A 11 7.98 0.25 -18.89
N GLY A 12 8.63 0.38 -17.72
CA GLY A 12 8.81 1.67 -17.06
C GLY A 12 9.82 2.60 -17.74
N SER A 13 10.82 2.01 -18.41
CA SER A 13 11.95 2.75 -19.01
C SER A 13 11.73 3.12 -20.48
N GLU A 14 11.00 2.29 -21.23
CA GLU A 14 10.76 2.43 -22.67
C GLU A 14 9.39 3.10 -22.92
N ALA A 15 9.38 4.33 -23.42
CA ALA A 15 8.14 5.06 -23.71
C ALA A 15 7.22 4.31 -24.69
N GLN A 16 7.79 3.53 -25.62
CA GLN A 16 7.04 2.72 -26.58
C GLN A 16 6.20 1.65 -25.89
N LEU A 17 6.74 0.97 -24.87
CA LEU A 17 6.00 -0.04 -24.10
C LEU A 17 5.00 0.60 -23.14
N ARG A 18 5.37 1.74 -22.55
CA ARG A 18 4.51 2.47 -21.62
C ARG A 18 3.23 2.99 -22.29
N ASP A 19 3.37 3.47 -23.52
CA ASP A 19 2.29 4.10 -24.28
C ASP A 19 1.73 3.15 -25.38
N ALA A 20 2.12 1.86 -25.34
CA ALA A 20 1.71 0.83 -26.30
C ALA A 20 0.20 0.61 -26.31
N SER A 21 -0.34 0.32 -27.49
CA SER A 21 -1.69 -0.25 -27.61
C SER A 21 -1.76 -1.65 -26.96
N PRO A 22 -2.97 -2.14 -26.60
CA PRO A 22 -3.12 -3.47 -26.03
C PRO A 22 -2.54 -4.59 -26.91
N GLU A 23 -2.66 -4.46 -28.23
CA GLU A 23 -2.16 -5.43 -29.22
C GLU A 23 -0.62 -5.46 -29.25
N GLU A 24 0.02 -4.29 -29.24
CA GLU A 24 1.48 -4.16 -29.17
C GLU A 24 2.02 -4.69 -27.83
N LEU A 25 1.30 -4.44 -26.73
CA LEU A 25 1.65 -4.94 -25.42
C LEU A 25 1.52 -6.47 -25.33
N GLU A 26 0.46 -7.04 -25.90
CA GLU A 26 0.25 -8.49 -25.99
C GLU A 26 1.37 -9.16 -26.79
N LEU A 27 1.76 -8.56 -27.93
CA LEU A 27 2.89 -9.03 -28.71
C LEU A 27 4.18 -8.99 -27.90
N ALA A 28 4.49 -7.88 -27.23
CA ALA A 28 5.68 -7.76 -26.40
C ALA A 28 5.71 -8.79 -25.25
N LEU A 29 4.56 -9.06 -24.61
CA LEU A 29 4.44 -10.11 -23.61
C LEU A 29 4.62 -11.51 -24.20
N SER A 30 4.19 -11.73 -25.44
CA SER A 30 4.30 -13.02 -26.14
C SER A 30 5.75 -13.46 -26.36
N GLU A 31 6.65 -12.49 -26.55
CA GLU A 31 8.08 -12.69 -26.79
C GLU A 31 8.88 -12.98 -25.51
N THR A 32 8.25 -12.86 -24.33
CA THR A 32 8.90 -13.10 -23.03
C THR A 32 8.55 -14.45 -22.44
N GLU A 33 9.40 -15.00 -21.58
CA GLU A 33 9.10 -16.22 -20.80
C GLU A 33 8.28 -15.90 -19.53
N ILE A 34 7.17 -15.16 -19.68
CA ILE A 34 6.22 -14.87 -18.59
C ILE A 34 5.06 -15.86 -18.66
N GLU A 35 4.62 -16.38 -17.51
CA GLU A 35 3.48 -17.31 -17.45
C GLU A 35 2.15 -16.63 -17.83
N ALA A 36 1.23 -17.39 -18.45
CA ALA A 36 -0.03 -16.86 -18.94
C ALA A 36 -0.87 -16.09 -17.90
N PRO A 37 -1.00 -16.53 -16.62
CA PRO A 37 -1.74 -15.76 -15.61
C PRO A 37 -1.17 -14.35 -15.40
N LEU A 38 0.16 -14.23 -15.37
CA LEU A 38 0.84 -12.93 -15.21
C LEU A 38 0.64 -12.03 -16.43
N ARG A 39 0.68 -12.60 -17.65
CA ARG A 39 0.41 -11.83 -18.88
C ARG A 39 -1.01 -11.26 -18.88
N THR A 40 -1.99 -12.09 -18.52
CA THR A 40 -3.40 -11.68 -18.45
C THR A 40 -3.61 -10.56 -17.43
N ALA A 41 -3.02 -10.68 -16.24
CA ALA A 41 -3.10 -9.63 -15.22
C ALA A 41 -2.50 -8.31 -15.71
N ILE A 42 -1.36 -8.34 -16.43
CA ILE A 42 -0.75 -7.15 -17.03
C ILE A 42 -1.66 -6.54 -18.11
N LEU A 43 -2.18 -7.33 -19.04
CA LEU A 43 -3.04 -6.85 -20.13
C LEU A 43 -4.32 -6.20 -19.62
N ASN A 44 -4.92 -6.78 -18.57
CA ASN A 44 -6.12 -6.24 -17.92
C ASN A 44 -5.82 -5.06 -16.99
N LYS A 45 -4.54 -4.73 -16.76
CA LYS A 45 -4.08 -3.76 -15.74
C LYS A 45 -4.59 -4.11 -14.33
N ASP A 46 -4.81 -5.40 -14.07
CA ASP A 46 -5.29 -5.88 -12.77
C ASP A 46 -4.11 -5.94 -11.80
N THR A 47 -3.93 -4.83 -11.10
CA THR A 47 -2.84 -4.68 -10.11
C THR A 47 -3.03 -5.62 -8.92
N SER A 48 -4.27 -5.91 -8.53
CA SER A 48 -4.57 -6.77 -7.38
C SER A 48 -4.24 -8.23 -7.70
N GLU A 49 -4.67 -8.71 -8.87
CA GLU A 49 -4.35 -10.06 -9.35
C GLU A 49 -2.83 -10.22 -9.55
N LEU A 50 -2.18 -9.24 -10.17
CA LEU A 50 -0.72 -9.25 -10.36
C LEU A 50 0.02 -9.34 -9.02
N GLN A 51 -0.39 -8.57 -8.01
CA GLN A 51 0.19 -8.64 -6.66
C GLN A 51 -0.02 -10.02 -6.03
N ALA A 52 -1.22 -10.60 -6.15
CA ALA A 52 -1.53 -11.92 -5.61
C ALA A 52 -0.66 -13.03 -6.25
N LEU A 53 -0.52 -13.00 -7.58
CA LEU A 53 0.32 -13.95 -8.33
C LEU A 53 1.80 -13.84 -7.95
N LEU A 54 2.27 -12.61 -7.71
CA LEU A 54 3.64 -12.34 -7.27
C LEU A 54 3.85 -12.49 -5.75
N ARG A 55 2.78 -12.84 -4.99
CA ARG A 55 2.78 -12.93 -3.53
C ARG A 55 3.30 -11.67 -2.85
N LEU A 56 2.99 -10.51 -3.44
CA LEU A 56 3.33 -9.21 -2.90
C LEU A 56 2.27 -8.79 -1.87
N VAL A 57 2.74 -8.20 -0.77
CA VAL A 57 1.90 -7.54 0.21
C VAL A 57 2.08 -6.02 0.09
N PRO A 58 1.02 -5.23 0.26
CA PRO A 58 1.15 -3.78 0.28
C PRO A 58 2.16 -3.34 1.35
N LEU A 59 3.16 -2.56 0.93
CA LEU A 59 4.12 -1.95 1.84
C LEU A 59 3.65 -0.52 2.15
N PHE A 60 3.44 -0.21 3.42
CA PHE A 60 3.12 1.14 3.87
C PHE A 60 4.31 1.70 4.65
N GLY A 61 4.72 2.91 4.31
CA GLY A 61 5.65 3.71 5.09
C GLY A 61 4.91 4.84 5.78
N ILE A 62 5.20 5.08 7.06
CA ILE A 62 4.74 6.28 7.76
C ILE A 62 5.83 7.33 7.56
N GLN A 63 5.50 8.41 6.86
CA GLN A 63 6.37 9.58 6.80
C GLN A 63 6.13 10.39 8.07
N ALA A 64 7.08 10.35 9.00
CA ALA A 64 7.06 11.26 10.13
C ALA A 64 7.28 12.69 9.60
N THR A 65 6.44 13.62 10.04
CA THR A 65 6.78 15.04 9.93
C THR A 65 8.03 15.27 10.78
N PRO A 66 9.04 16.00 10.29
CA PRO A 66 10.11 16.44 11.17
C PRO A 66 9.46 17.19 12.34
N ASP A 67 9.87 16.86 13.57
CA ASP A 67 9.41 17.59 14.76
C ASP A 67 9.66 19.09 14.51
N GLU A 68 8.60 19.88 14.54
CA GLU A 68 8.75 21.28 14.90
C GLU A 68 9.17 21.24 16.36
N GLU A 69 10.38 21.71 16.67
CA GLU A 69 10.88 21.82 18.04
C GLU A 69 9.79 22.51 18.87
N GLU A 70 9.22 21.79 19.83
CA GLU A 70 8.27 22.36 20.80
C GLU A 70 9.07 23.42 21.57
N GLU A 71 8.88 24.70 21.24
CA GLU A 71 9.29 25.81 22.11
C GLU A 71 8.62 25.56 23.46
N GLU A 72 9.44 25.30 24.49
CA GLU A 72 8.99 25.21 25.87
C GLU A 72 8.44 26.58 26.28
N ASP A 73 7.12 26.77 26.16
CA ASP A 73 6.42 27.87 26.82
C ASP A 73 6.48 27.62 28.34
N GLU A 74 7.55 28.13 28.98
CA GLU A 74 7.66 28.30 30.43
C GLU A 74 6.63 29.34 30.91
N ASP A 75 5.36 28.94 31.01
CA ASP A 75 4.36 29.66 31.80
C ASP A 75 4.26 29.04 33.20
N GLU A 76 5.26 29.31 34.04
CA GLU A 76 5.09 29.29 35.49
C GLU A 76 4.47 30.63 35.92
N ASP A 77 3.19 30.64 36.29
CA ASP A 77 2.73 31.35 37.49
C ASP A 77 1.33 30.87 37.94
N GLU A 78 1.30 30.52 39.22
CA GLU A 78 0.22 29.91 39.99
C GLU A 78 -1.02 30.81 40.17
N ASP A 79 -2.22 30.21 40.22
CA ASP A 79 -3.08 30.19 41.42
C ASP A 79 -4.61 30.09 41.14
N ASP A 80 -5.22 29.14 41.83
CA ASP A 80 -6.62 29.00 42.28
C ASP A 80 -7.83 29.23 41.34
N ASN A 81 -8.42 28.15 40.81
CA ASN A 81 -9.80 27.77 41.19
C ASN A 81 -10.24 26.35 40.79
N ALA A 82 -11.09 25.80 41.64
CA ALA A 82 -11.62 24.45 41.66
C ALA A 82 -12.49 24.03 40.45
N GLY A 83 -12.40 22.75 40.06
CA GLY A 83 -13.61 21.94 39.84
C GLY A 83 -13.81 21.17 38.52
N LYS A 84 -13.26 19.94 38.47
CA LYS A 84 -13.80 18.70 37.81
C LYS A 84 -13.81 18.63 36.25
N PRO A 85 -13.92 17.41 35.67
CA PRO A 85 -13.03 16.25 35.76
C PRO A 85 -12.53 15.79 34.35
N LYS A 86 -11.40 15.06 34.31
CA LYS A 86 -10.81 14.50 33.07
C LYS A 86 -11.74 13.49 32.37
N PRO A 87 -11.89 13.51 31.02
CA PRO A 87 -12.64 12.48 30.31
C PRO A 87 -11.87 11.13 30.38
N LYS A 88 -12.59 10.10 30.83
CA LYS A 88 -12.10 8.72 31.00
C LYS A 88 -11.96 8.04 29.64
N GLY A 89 -10.99 7.12 29.58
CA GLY A 89 -10.48 6.50 28.36
C GLY A 89 -11.49 5.78 27.49
N LEU A 90 -11.24 5.84 26.18
CA LEU A 90 -11.89 5.01 25.18
C LEU A 90 -11.25 3.62 25.20
N GLN A 91 -11.79 2.71 26.01
CA GLN A 91 -11.47 1.29 25.91
C GLN A 91 -12.10 0.74 24.62
N ARG A 92 -11.26 0.42 23.63
CA ARG A 92 -11.68 -0.38 22.47
C ARG A 92 -11.76 -1.84 22.94
N ASN A 93 -12.96 -2.33 23.14
CA ASN A 93 -13.25 -3.72 23.36
C ASN A 93 -12.96 -4.53 22.09
N ALA A 94 -11.89 -5.33 22.13
CA ALA A 94 -11.67 -6.41 21.19
C ALA A 94 -12.64 -7.55 21.55
N SER A 95 -13.67 -7.77 20.74
CA SER A 95 -14.43 -9.02 20.65
C SER A 95 -15.48 -8.93 19.54
N GLU A 96 -15.18 -9.44 18.35
CA GLU A 96 -16.09 -10.36 17.65
C GLU A 96 -15.32 -11.06 16.52
N LEU A 97 -14.62 -12.12 16.91
CA LEU A 97 -14.23 -13.22 16.05
C LEU A 97 -15.52 -13.97 15.69
N VAL A 98 -16.17 -13.64 14.58
CA VAL A 98 -17.25 -14.47 14.04
C VAL A 98 -16.61 -15.55 13.18
N THR A 99 -16.36 -16.71 13.78
CA THR A 99 -16.14 -17.96 13.06
C THR A 99 -17.46 -18.36 12.39
N VAL A 100 -17.52 -18.23 11.07
CA VAL A 100 -18.57 -18.89 10.27
C VAL A 100 -18.12 -20.33 10.04
N THR A 101 -18.68 -21.25 10.81
CA THR A 101 -18.66 -22.69 10.52
C THR A 101 -20.09 -23.17 10.41
N SER A 102 -20.49 -23.64 9.23
CA SER A 102 -21.56 -24.61 8.94
C SER A 102 -21.50 -24.84 7.42
N GLU A 103 -20.87 -25.93 7.00
CA GLU A 103 -21.43 -27.27 6.68
C GLU A 103 -21.97 -27.35 5.26
#